data_AF-A0A8B4QAT9-F1
#
_entry.id   AF-A0A8B4QAT9-F1
#
_cell.length_a   1.000
_cell.length_b   1.000
_cell.length_c   1.000
_cell.angle_alpha   90.00
_cell.angle_beta   90.00
_cell.angle_gamma   90.00
#
_symmetry.space_group_name_H-M   'P 1'
#
loop_
_entity.id
_entity.type
_entity.pdbx_description
1 polymer ?
#
loop_
_entity_poly.entity_id
_entity_poly.type
_entity_poly.pdbx_seq_one_letter_code
_entity_poly.pdbx_strand_id
1 'polypeptide(L)'
;MKNLSWYISLAITFAGFTIISRFFTLEIGDSVGNINPAFIPIVLLIPFLLLSLFITFTVGSTYFTNASPGKLVAGILVALLIFVLAGGTEYQFITGEIEQFGGIWSAENSKIYGLGFLNGFTNDWYFNESVFLILHTTAFLVGSMKKQKIEAE
;
A
#
# COMPACT_ATOMS: atom_id res chain seq x y z
N MET A 1 9.74 -23.61 4.56
CA MET A 1 10.48 -22.37 4.90
C MET A 1 10.12 -21.15 4.04
N LYS A 2 9.66 -21.28 2.77
CA LYS A 2 9.34 -20.13 1.88
C LYS A 2 8.18 -19.22 2.34
N ASN A 3 7.17 -19.78 3.03
CA ASN A 3 5.99 -18.99 3.43
C ASN A 3 6.24 -18.15 4.69
N LEU A 4 7.12 -18.58 5.59
CA LEU A 4 7.38 -17.87 6.83
C LEU A 4 8.07 -16.53 6.57
N SER A 5 9.09 -16.49 5.71
CA SER A 5 9.75 -15.24 5.31
C SER A 5 8.77 -14.26 4.65
N TRP A 6 7.81 -14.78 3.87
CA TRP A 6 6.76 -13.95 3.28
C TRP A 6 5.86 -13.34 4.34
N TYR A 7 5.30 -14.14 5.26
CA TYR A 7 4.44 -13.63 6.33
C TYR A 7 5.17 -12.67 7.28
N ILE A 8 6.44 -12.93 7.61
CA ILE A 8 7.25 -12.00 8.42
C ILE A 8 7.43 -10.67 7.67
N SER A 9 7.74 -10.72 6.36
CA SER A 9 7.89 -9.49 5.58
C SER A 9 6.59 -8.68 5.49
N LEU A 10 5.45 -9.36 5.36
CA LEU A 10 4.12 -8.74 5.36
C LEU A 10 3.82 -8.12 6.72
N ALA A 11 4.13 -8.82 7.81
CA ALA A 11 3.89 -8.32 9.17
C ALA A 11 4.73 -7.07 9.49
N ILE A 12 6.02 -7.07 9.12
CA ILE A 12 6.91 -5.91 9.32
C ILE A 12 6.42 -4.71 8.53
N THR A 13 6.05 -4.92 7.26
CA THR A 13 5.60 -3.82 6.40
C THR A 13 4.23 -3.31 6.81
N PHE A 14 3.29 -4.20 7.11
CA PHE A 14 1.98 -3.82 7.67
C PHE A 14 2.13 -3.00 8.95
N ALA A 15 2.95 -3.47 9.90
CA ALA A 15 3.23 -2.73 11.12
C ALA A 15 3.83 -1.35 10.82
N GLY A 16 4.75 -1.24 9.85
CA GLY A 16 5.31 0.03 9.42
C GLY A 16 4.25 1.01 8.88
N PHE A 17 3.34 0.53 8.01
CA PHE A 17 2.23 1.33 7.49
C PHE A 17 1.32 1.81 8.63
N THR A 18 0.90 0.90 9.51
CA THR A 18 0.04 1.25 10.66
C THR A 18 0.73 2.22 11.63
N ILE A 19 2.04 2.05 11.89
CA ILE A 19 2.79 2.94 12.76
C ILE A 19 2.85 4.35 12.17
N ILE A 20 3.16 4.47 10.87
CA ILE A 20 3.20 5.77 10.20
C ILE A 20 1.82 6.43 10.25
N SER A 21 0.78 5.71 9.83
CA SER A 21 -0.60 6.20 9.83
C SER A 21 -1.01 6.76 11.20
N ARG A 22 -0.80 5.99 12.28
CA ARG A 22 -1.38 6.29 13.59
C ARG A 22 -0.54 7.18 14.49
N PHE A 23 0.78 7.18 14.32
CA PHE A 23 1.69 7.88 15.23
C PHE A 23 2.52 8.98 14.57
N PHE A 24 2.53 9.03 13.23
CA PHE A 24 3.33 10.00 12.48
C PHE A 24 2.52 10.80 11.46
N THR A 25 1.18 10.76 11.55
CA THR A 25 0.30 11.67 10.83
C THR A 25 -0.22 12.73 11.79
N LEU A 26 -0.18 13.99 11.37
CA LEU A 26 -0.69 15.13 12.13
C LEU A 26 -2.20 15.25 11.95
N GLU A 27 -2.91 15.64 13.02
CA GLU A 27 -4.34 15.93 12.99
C GLU A 27 -4.61 17.41 12.72
N ILE A 28 -5.83 17.72 12.27
CA ILE A 28 -6.27 19.12 12.09
C ILE A 28 -6.23 19.85 13.43
N GLY A 29 -5.31 20.81 13.55
CA GLY A 29 -5.09 21.59 14.77
C GLY A 29 -3.68 21.44 15.34
N ASP A 30 -2.93 20.43 14.90
CA ASP A 30 -1.52 20.29 15.23
C ASP A 30 -0.68 21.39 14.60
N SER A 31 0.38 21.79 15.31
CA SER A 31 1.34 22.76 14.79
C SER A 31 2.16 22.16 13.66
N VAL A 32 2.22 22.84 12.52
CA VAL A 32 3.10 22.45 11.40
C VAL A 32 4.55 22.64 11.83
N GLY A 33 5.24 21.54 12.12
CA GLY A 33 6.69 21.56 12.32
C GLY A 33 7.45 21.79 11.01
N ASN A 34 8.74 22.10 11.10
CA ASN A 34 9.59 22.33 9.92
C ASN A 34 9.86 21.08 9.08
N ILE A 35 9.63 19.88 9.63
CA ILE A 35 9.93 18.60 8.98
C ILE A 35 8.74 17.67 9.15
N ASN A 36 8.41 16.91 8.10
CA ASN A 36 7.39 15.87 8.16
C ASN A 36 7.78 14.81 9.23
N PRO A 37 6.97 14.61 10.29
CA PRO A 37 7.30 13.67 11.37
C PRO A 37 7.52 12.23 10.88
N ALA A 38 6.87 11.83 9.79
CA ALA A 38 7.00 10.50 9.21
C ALA A 38 8.26 10.30 8.35
N PHE A 39 9.08 11.34 8.11
CA PHE A 39 10.22 11.24 7.19
C PHE A 39 11.16 10.07 7.53
N ILE A 40 11.59 9.97 8.80
CA ILE A 40 12.49 8.91 9.27
C ILE A 40 11.83 7.52 9.15
N PRO A 41 10.64 7.25 9.72
CA PRO A 41 10.04 5.93 9.61
C PRO A 41 9.71 5.53 8.17
N ILE A 42 9.34 6.48 7.29
CA ILE A 42 9.15 6.21 5.86
C ILE A 42 10.46 5.72 5.23
N VAL A 43 11.57 6.46 5.40
CA VAL A 43 12.87 6.10 4.83
C VAL A 43 13.32 4.72 5.32
N LEU A 44 13.08 4.40 6.59
CA LEU A 44 13.39 3.08 7.15
C LEU A 44 12.48 1.98 6.60
N LEU A 45 11.20 2.26 6.35
CA LEU A 45 10.22 1.29 5.87
C LEU A 45 10.44 0.91 4.40
N ILE A 46 10.87 1.85 3.55
CA ILE A 46 10.97 1.64 2.10
C ILE A 46 11.78 0.38 1.71
N PRO A 47 12.98 0.11 2.25
CA PRO A 47 13.71 -1.12 1.94
C PRO A 47 12.94 -2.41 2.29
N PHE A 48 12.23 -2.42 3.43
CA PHE A 48 11.41 -3.57 3.83
C PHE A 48 10.18 -3.72 2.95
N LEU A 49 9.55 -2.61 2.57
CA LEU A 49 8.43 -2.60 1.63
C LEU A 49 8.86 -3.18 0.27
N LEU A 50 9.96 -2.71 -0.30
CA LEU A 50 10.47 -3.21 -1.58
C LEU A 50 10.78 -4.71 -1.52
N LEU A 51 11.41 -5.17 -0.44
CA LEU A 51 11.68 -6.59 -0.24
C LEU A 51 10.37 -7.40 -0.11
N SER A 52 9.40 -6.92 0.65
CA SER A 52 8.13 -7.62 0.84
C SER A 52 7.31 -7.68 -0.46
N LEU A 53 7.30 -6.61 -1.25
CA LEU A 53 6.68 -6.58 -2.57
C LEU A 53 7.36 -7.58 -3.52
N PHE A 54 8.70 -7.66 -3.50
CA PHE A 54 9.44 -8.62 -4.32
C PHE A 54 9.14 -10.08 -3.93
N ILE A 55 9.09 -10.38 -2.63
CA ILE A 55 8.70 -11.71 -2.15
C ILE A 55 7.26 -12.02 -2.56
N THR A 56 6.34 -11.06 -2.42
CA THR A 56 4.93 -11.21 -2.79
C THR A 56 4.76 -11.46 -4.29
N PHE A 57 5.52 -10.75 -5.12
CA PHE A 57 5.62 -11.02 -6.56
C PHE A 57 6.09 -12.46 -6.85
N THR A 58 7.13 -12.93 -6.14
CA THR A 58 7.66 -14.29 -6.30
C THR A 58 6.63 -15.35 -5.90
N VAL A 59 5.88 -15.09 -4.83
CA VAL A 59 4.78 -15.94 -4.37
C VAL A 59 3.65 -15.97 -5.40
N GLY A 60 3.21 -14.81 -5.89
CA GLY A 60 2.22 -14.70 -6.95
C GLY A 60 2.64 -15.47 -8.20
N SER A 61 3.88 -15.26 -8.66
CA SER A 61 4.42 -15.98 -9.81
C SER A 61 4.41 -17.51 -9.62
N THR A 62 4.80 -17.99 -8.44
CA THR A 62 4.75 -19.42 -8.12
C THR A 62 3.31 -19.93 -8.09
N TYR A 63 2.38 -19.15 -7.55
CA TYR A 63 0.96 -19.46 -7.52
C TYR A 63 0.39 -19.60 -8.93
N PHE A 64 0.56 -18.58 -9.78
CA PHE A 64 0.03 -18.56 -11.15
C PHE A 64 0.64 -19.64 -12.05
N THR A 65 1.87 -20.09 -11.76
CA THR A 65 2.53 -21.18 -12.51
C THR A 65 2.03 -22.57 -12.14
N ASN A 66 1.66 -22.79 -10.87
CA ASN A 66 1.35 -24.14 -10.37
C ASN A 66 -0.14 -24.35 -10.03
N ALA A 67 -0.95 -23.30 -10.12
CA ALA A 67 -2.37 -23.38 -9.78
C ALA A 67 -3.17 -24.06 -10.90
N SER A 68 -4.08 -24.95 -10.50
CA SER A 68 -5.11 -25.47 -11.41
C SER A 68 -6.06 -24.35 -11.86
N PRO A 69 -6.79 -24.50 -12.99
CA PRO A 69 -7.69 -23.47 -13.48
C PRO A 69 -8.69 -22.94 -12.45
N GLY A 70 -9.29 -23.82 -11.64
CA GLY A 70 -10.21 -23.41 -10.57
C GLY A 70 -9.53 -22.59 -9.46
N LYS A 71 -8.29 -22.95 -9.10
CA LYS A 71 -7.49 -22.17 -8.13
C LYS A 71 -7.12 -20.81 -8.72
N LEU A 72 -6.70 -20.75 -9.98
CA LEU A 72 -6.40 -19.49 -10.66
C LEU A 72 -7.57 -18.50 -10.61
N VAL A 73 -8.78 -18.97 -10.99
CA VAL A 73 -9.99 -18.15 -10.94
C VAL A 73 -10.27 -17.67 -9.52
N ALA A 74 -10.22 -18.57 -8.53
CA ALA A 74 -10.44 -18.20 -7.13
C ALA A 74 -9.41 -17.16 -6.64
N GLY A 75 -8.13 -17.32 -6.97
CA GLY A 75 -7.07 -16.39 -6.60
C GLY A 75 -7.25 -15.00 -7.22
N ILE A 76 -7.63 -14.94 -8.50
CA ILE A 76 -7.94 -13.67 -9.18
C ILE A 76 -9.15 -12.99 -8.55
N LEU A 77 -10.22 -13.74 -8.27
CA LEU A 77 -11.43 -13.19 -7.65
C LEU A 77 -11.15 -12.64 -6.25
N VAL A 78 -10.37 -13.35 -5.43
CA VAL A 78 -9.97 -12.87 -4.10
C VAL A 78 -9.10 -11.61 -4.21
N ALA A 79 -8.13 -11.59 -5.14
CA ALA A 79 -7.30 -10.41 -5.36
C ALA A 79 -8.12 -9.20 -5.83
N LEU A 80 -9.05 -9.40 -6.77
CA LEU A 80 -9.96 -8.34 -7.22
C LEU A 80 -10.85 -7.84 -6.08
N LEU A 81 -11.39 -8.73 -5.26
CA LEU A 81 -12.19 -8.36 -4.10
C LEU A 81 -11.39 -7.48 -3.12
N ILE A 82 -10.16 -7.89 -2.78
CA ILE A 82 -9.28 -7.10 -1.91
C ILE A 82 -9.00 -5.73 -2.52
N PHE A 83 -8.66 -5.69 -3.82
CA PHE A 83 -8.34 -4.45 -4.52
C PHE A 83 -9.52 -3.47 -4.55
N VAL A 84 -10.73 -3.96 -4.84
CA VAL A 84 -11.96 -3.15 -4.88
C VAL A 84 -12.32 -2.63 -3.48
N LEU A 85 -12.29 -3.48 -2.46
CA LEU A 85 -12.63 -3.07 -1.09
C LEU A 85 -11.62 -2.09 -0.52
N ALA A 86 -10.32 -2.35 -0.69
CA ALA A 86 -9.27 -1.45 -0.24
C ALA A 86 -9.31 -0.13 -1.02
N GLY A 87 -9.44 -0.18 -2.34
CA GLY A 87 -9.54 1.03 -3.18
C GLY A 87 -10.77 1.87 -2.87
N GLY A 88 -11.92 1.24 -2.63
CA GLY A 88 -13.14 1.94 -2.23
C GLY A 88 -13.02 2.60 -0.85
N THR A 89 -12.42 1.91 0.11
CA THR A 89 -12.17 2.45 1.46
C THR A 89 -11.21 3.63 1.39
N GLU A 90 -10.13 3.50 0.62
CA GLU A 90 -9.14 4.56 0.42
C GLU A 90 -9.72 5.79 -0.26
N TYR A 91 -10.54 5.57 -1.29
CA TYR A 91 -11.21 6.65 -1.99
C TYR A 91 -12.13 7.44 -1.06
N GLN A 92 -12.93 6.76 -0.24
CA GLN A 92 -13.81 7.41 0.74
C GLN A 92 -13.01 8.18 1.80
N PHE A 93 -11.93 7.57 2.30
CA PHE A 93 -11.06 8.18 3.30
C PHE A 93 -10.41 9.48 2.77
N ILE A 94 -9.70 9.40 1.62
CA ILE A 94 -9.04 10.57 1.03
C ILE A 94 -10.07 11.65 0.66
N THR A 95 -11.23 11.28 0.12
CA THR A 95 -12.27 12.27 -0.23
C THR A 95 -12.76 13.01 1.02
N GLY A 96 -13.01 12.30 2.11
CA GLY A 96 -13.40 12.89 3.39
C GLY A 96 -12.32 13.82 3.95
N GLU A 97 -11.06 13.44 3.85
CA GLU A 97 -9.93 14.30 4.27
C GLU A 97 -9.81 15.55 3.40
N ILE A 98 -9.91 15.43 2.08
CA ILE A 98 -9.91 16.57 1.15
C ILE A 98 -11.02 17.56 1.49
N GLU A 99 -12.23 17.07 1.79
CA GLU A 99 -13.35 17.91 2.22
C GLU A 99 -13.06 18.63 3.54
N GLN A 100 -12.50 17.93 4.53
CA GLN A 100 -12.13 18.51 5.84
C GLN A 100 -11.01 19.56 5.74
N PHE A 101 -10.05 19.36 4.83
CA PHE A 101 -8.99 20.33 4.54
C PHE A 101 -9.46 21.49 3.67
N GLY A 102 -10.63 21.38 3.01
CA GLY A 102 -11.11 22.36 2.04
C GLY A 102 -10.42 22.29 0.68
N GLY A 103 -9.72 21.19 0.39
CA GLY A 103 -8.96 20.98 -0.84
C GLY A 103 -7.62 20.28 -0.60
N ILE A 104 -6.93 19.92 -1.69
CA ILE A 104 -5.58 19.33 -1.66
C ILE A 104 -4.51 20.40 -1.45
N TRP A 105 -3.25 19.98 -1.22
CA TRP A 105 -2.09 20.85 -0.99
C TRP A 105 -1.76 21.89 -2.07
N SER A 106 -2.40 21.81 -3.25
CA SER A 106 -2.24 22.78 -4.34
C SER A 106 -3.42 23.76 -4.47
N ALA A 107 -4.48 23.60 -3.68
CA ALA A 107 -5.62 24.49 -3.68
C ALA A 107 -5.40 25.63 -2.67
N GLU A 108 -5.48 26.88 -3.11
CA GLU A 108 -5.18 28.07 -2.28
C GLU A 108 -6.07 28.19 -1.03
N ASN A 109 -7.27 27.63 -1.08
CA ASN A 109 -8.22 27.62 0.03
C ASN A 109 -8.05 26.42 0.98
N SER A 110 -7.08 25.53 0.73
CA SER A 110 -6.82 24.36 1.55
C SER A 110 -6.01 24.71 2.81
N LYS A 111 -6.35 24.06 3.93
CA LYS A 111 -5.59 24.13 5.18
C LYS A 111 -4.15 23.60 5.05
N ILE A 112 -3.89 22.75 4.05
CA ILE A 112 -2.58 22.16 3.78
C ILE A 112 -1.91 22.75 2.52
N TYR A 113 -2.36 23.93 2.08
CA TYR A 113 -1.82 24.60 0.91
C TYR A 113 -0.31 24.87 1.04
N GLY A 114 0.44 24.56 -0.03
CA GLY A 114 1.88 24.82 -0.11
C GLY A 114 2.78 23.81 0.63
N LEU A 115 2.22 22.84 1.35
CA LEU A 115 2.98 21.84 2.11
C LEU A 115 3.53 20.69 1.25
N GLY A 116 3.12 20.59 -0.02
CA GLY A 116 3.48 19.50 -0.93
C GLY A 116 2.66 18.24 -0.71
N PHE A 117 2.85 17.24 -1.58
CA PHE A 117 2.00 16.04 -1.63
C PHE A 117 2.24 15.05 -0.49
N LEU A 118 3.46 14.97 0.06
CA LEU A 118 3.82 14.10 1.17
C LEU A 118 4.23 14.96 2.38
N ASN A 119 3.23 15.52 3.04
CA ASN A 119 3.40 16.37 4.21
C ASN A 119 2.89 15.68 5.48
N GLY A 120 3.05 16.33 6.64
CA GLY A 120 2.69 15.75 7.94
C GLY A 120 1.23 15.34 8.08
N PHE A 121 0.30 16.00 7.37
CA PHE A 121 -1.14 15.73 7.44
C PHE A 121 -1.63 14.69 6.43
N THR A 122 -0.79 14.35 5.44
CA THR A 122 -1.19 13.45 4.34
C THR A 122 -0.40 12.14 4.37
N ASN A 123 0.32 11.84 5.46
CA ASN A 123 1.14 10.63 5.54
C ASN A 123 0.26 9.38 5.42
N ASP A 124 -0.87 9.37 6.10
CA ASP A 124 -1.86 8.31 6.04
C ASP A 124 -2.58 8.21 4.69
N TRP A 125 -2.47 9.18 3.77
CA TRP A 125 -2.95 9.01 2.38
C TRP A 125 -2.07 8.05 1.56
N TYR A 126 -0.85 7.77 2.04
CA TYR A 126 0.11 6.89 1.35
C TYR A 126 0.52 5.69 2.20
N PHE A 127 0.41 5.81 3.51
CA PHE A 127 0.83 4.79 4.47
C PHE A 127 -0.33 4.46 5.39
N ASN A 128 -1.27 3.63 4.90
CA ASN A 128 -2.35 3.05 5.68
C ASN A 128 -2.62 1.58 5.29
N GLU A 129 -3.54 0.92 5.97
CA GLU A 129 -3.90 -0.47 5.73
C GLU A 129 -4.43 -0.75 4.31
N SER A 130 -5.23 0.15 3.74
CA SER A 130 -5.76 0.03 2.38
C SER A 130 -4.66 0.11 1.33
N VAL A 131 -3.75 1.10 1.43
CA VAL A 131 -2.62 1.24 0.50
C VAL A 131 -1.69 0.02 0.61
N PHE A 132 -1.44 -0.49 1.82
CA PHE A 132 -0.70 -1.73 2.02
C PHE A 132 -1.33 -2.89 1.24
N LEU A 133 -2.65 -3.09 1.35
CA LEU A 133 -3.37 -4.15 0.66
C LEU A 133 -3.31 -3.97 -0.87
N ILE A 134 -3.49 -2.74 -1.36
CA ILE A 134 -3.45 -2.42 -2.79
C ILE A 134 -2.08 -2.76 -3.37
N LEU A 135 -0.99 -2.33 -2.72
CA LEU A 135 0.38 -2.56 -3.19
C LEU A 135 0.71 -4.06 -3.24
N HIS A 136 0.41 -4.81 -2.18
CA HIS A 136 0.73 -6.24 -2.12
C HIS A 136 -0.16 -7.08 -3.04
N THR A 137 -1.43 -6.73 -3.18
CA THR A 137 -2.33 -7.38 -4.15
C THR A 137 -1.85 -7.13 -5.57
N THR A 138 -1.43 -5.90 -5.88
CA THR A 138 -0.84 -5.56 -7.18
C THR A 138 0.43 -6.37 -7.44
N ALA A 139 1.36 -6.42 -6.47
CA ALA A 139 2.59 -7.20 -6.60
C ALA A 139 2.31 -8.69 -6.82
N PHE A 140 1.33 -9.26 -6.11
CA PHE A 140 0.89 -10.65 -6.31
C PHE A 140 0.37 -10.87 -7.73
N LEU A 141 -0.53 -10.01 -8.22
CA LEU A 141 -1.12 -10.09 -9.56
C LEU A 141 -0.07 -9.92 -10.67
N VAL A 142 0.89 -9.00 -10.51
CA VAL A 142 2.02 -8.82 -11.45
C VAL A 142 2.86 -10.11 -11.55
N GLY A 143 2.87 -10.94 -10.52
CA GLY A 143 3.45 -12.28 -10.55
C GLY A 143 2.95 -13.15 -11.72
N SER A 144 1.72 -12.95 -12.18
CA SER A 144 1.15 -13.66 -13.34
C SER A 144 1.89 -13.37 -14.66
N MET A 145 2.58 -12.24 -14.76
CA MET A 145 3.29 -11.81 -15.99
C MET A 145 4.62 -12.55 -16.20
N LYS A 146 5.11 -13.30 -15.20
CA LYS A 146 6.34 -14.09 -15.37
C LYS A 146 6.06 -15.20 -16.39
N LYS A 147 6.63 -15.06 -17.59
CA LYS A 147 6.46 -16.00 -18.71
C LYS A 147 6.61 -17.45 -18.23
N GLN A 148 5.56 -18.23 -18.41
CA GLN A 148 5.62 -19.69 -18.35
C GLN A 148 6.23 -20.17 -19.67
N LYS A 149 7.22 -21.07 -19.62
CA LYS A 149 7.59 -21.83 -20.82
C LYS A 149 6.40 -22.73 -21.13
N ILE A 150 5.71 -22.46 -22.22
CA ILE A 150 4.75 -23.41 -22.79
C ILE A 150 5.63 -24.48 -23.44
N GLU A 151 5.74 -25.64 -22.80
CA GLU A 151 6.20 -26.84 -23.49
C GLU A 151 5.10 -27.21 -24.49
N ALA A 152 5.39 -27.03 -25.78
CA ALA A 152 4.52 -27.54 -26.83
C ALA A 152 4.71 -29.05 -26.88
N GLU A 153 3.64 -29.80 -26.59
CA GLU A 153 3.54 -31.25 -26.86
C GLU A 153 3.60 -31.55 -28.36
#